data_AF-A0A0N4Y991-F1
#
_entry.id   AF-A0A0N4Y991-F1
#
_cell.length_a   1.000
_cell.length_b   1.000
_cell.length_c   1.000
_cell.angle_alpha   90.00
_cell.angle_beta   90.00
_cell.angle_gamma   90.00
#
_symmetry.space_group_name_H-M   'P 1'
#
loop_
_entity.id
_entity.type
_entity.pdbx_description
1 polymer ?
#
loop_
_entity_poly.entity_id
_entity_poly.type
_entity_poly.pdbx_seq_one_letter_code
_entity_poly.pdbx_strand_id
1 'polypeptide(L)'
;MKGSILEKYAHDALQFLFPQNCFEELVINFNIFHPTCPKMVLSRGLGIGITAGSILLFVPQIIKIFSAKSAKGISLISQLLALIAAAGTASYSFNKGFVFSQWGDSFFVSVQLMVIVMQILYYSDASAYAFAFFAFCWAFVFAVIGGYIPNEFLTMIQALGIPIAVASKSIQAWQNYRSRSTGQLSLVSASLQLAGTIARVFTSIQDTGDSLLIVSFAIAAVFNAILFVQFFLYWNEAKPGQGIFRRMGRGFVDYWRRIGNDYRTVVKETAEACVEKPFKAGLYFTALGGLVYAYRTNPSEARTMNELRELRQMMTLLPASIHNKESDEELSQRSLLLSQNRLHYYNLWFFSLLIESPHDSSVRIYSSQDKNLKGWILAELFNNVYDVGYLGRWRRLERKFKEYDVNTEDLNLLPD
;
A
#
# COMPACT_ATOMS: atom_id res chain seq x y z
N MET A 1 -5.43 -32.99 4.93
CA MET A 1 -4.04 -32.90 4.43
C MET A 1 -3.47 -31.55 4.84
N LYS A 2 -2.50 -31.54 5.77
CA LYS A 2 -1.84 -30.32 6.24
C LYS A 2 -0.63 -30.04 5.34
N GLY A 3 -0.87 -29.40 4.18
CA GLY A 3 0.23 -28.76 3.45
C GLY A 3 0.85 -27.71 4.38
N SER A 4 2.18 -27.70 4.49
CA SER A 4 2.84 -26.73 5.37
C SER A 4 2.45 -25.32 4.92
N ILE A 5 2.29 -24.38 5.85
CA ILE A 5 1.92 -23.00 5.54
C ILE A 5 2.84 -22.42 4.44
N LEU A 6 4.12 -22.81 4.45
CA LEU A 6 5.13 -22.46 3.45
C LEU A 6 4.76 -22.95 2.04
N GLU A 7 4.22 -24.16 1.92
CA GLU A 7 3.85 -24.80 0.66
C GLU A 7 2.66 -24.09 0.00
N LYS A 8 1.68 -23.67 0.81
CA LYS A 8 0.55 -22.86 0.33
C LYS A 8 1.01 -21.50 -0.19
N TYR A 9 1.89 -20.82 0.55
CA TYR A 9 2.47 -19.54 0.09
C TYR A 9 3.33 -19.69 -1.16
N ALA A 10 4.10 -20.78 -1.26
CA ALA A 10 4.89 -21.07 -2.45
C ALA A 10 4.00 -21.31 -3.68
N HIS A 11 2.91 -22.05 -3.51
CA HIS A 11 1.93 -22.29 -4.57
C HIS A 11 1.23 -21.00 -5.02
N ASP A 12 0.78 -20.17 -4.07
CA ASP A 12 0.14 -18.88 -4.36
C ASP A 12 1.12 -17.92 -5.08
N ALA A 13 2.39 -17.89 -4.65
CA ALA A 13 3.43 -17.10 -5.29
C ALA A 13 3.77 -17.60 -6.70
N LEU A 14 3.80 -18.92 -6.91
CA LEU A 14 4.01 -19.55 -8.21
C LEU A 14 2.86 -19.23 -9.17
N GLN A 15 1.61 -19.33 -8.72
CA GLN A 15 0.44 -19.00 -9.52
C GLN A 15 0.34 -17.50 -9.81
N PHE A 16 0.86 -16.66 -8.91
CA PHE A 16 1.00 -15.23 -9.16
C PHE A 16 2.08 -14.94 -10.20
N LEU A 17 3.25 -15.59 -10.16
CA LEU A 17 4.32 -15.34 -11.12
C LEU A 17 4.03 -15.95 -12.50
N PHE A 18 3.42 -17.13 -12.53
CA PHE A 18 3.04 -17.87 -13.73
C PHE A 18 1.50 -17.93 -13.85
N PRO A 19 0.87 -16.96 -14.54
CA PRO A 19 -0.57 -17.03 -14.79
C PRO A 19 -0.94 -18.21 -15.69
N GLN A 20 -2.11 -18.81 -15.42
CA GLN A 20 -2.70 -19.87 -16.24
C GLN A 20 -1.75 -21.07 -16.43
N ASN A 21 -1.68 -21.64 -17.64
CA ASN A 21 -0.84 -22.78 -17.97
C ASN A 21 0.59 -22.37 -18.32
N CYS A 22 0.99 -21.11 -18.09
CA CYS A 22 2.34 -20.66 -18.42
C CYS A 22 3.42 -21.35 -17.59
N PHE A 23 3.10 -21.87 -16.40
CA PHE A 23 4.04 -22.70 -15.64
C PHE A 23 4.36 -24.00 -16.39
N GLU A 24 3.31 -24.69 -16.85
CA GLU A 24 3.47 -25.93 -17.61
C GLU A 24 4.19 -25.67 -18.93
N GLU A 25 3.80 -24.63 -19.66
CA GLU A 25 4.35 -24.35 -20.99
C GLU A 25 5.83 -23.92 -20.96
N LEU A 26 6.24 -23.09 -19.99
CA LEU A 26 7.63 -22.63 -19.88
C LEU A 26 8.55 -23.59 -19.13
N VAL A 27 8.07 -24.19 -18.03
CA VAL A 27 8.91 -24.95 -17.09
C VAL A 27 8.84 -26.45 -17.37
N ILE A 28 7.66 -26.97 -17.71
CA ILE A 28 7.48 -28.41 -17.97
C ILE A 28 7.76 -28.72 -19.45
N ASN A 29 7.17 -27.96 -20.37
CA ASN A 29 7.29 -28.17 -21.82
C ASN A 29 8.52 -27.46 -22.44
N PHE A 30 9.27 -26.67 -21.66
CA PHE A 30 10.42 -25.87 -22.12
C PHE A 30 10.14 -25.00 -23.37
N ASN A 31 8.89 -24.56 -23.56
CA ASN A 31 8.49 -23.73 -24.70
C ASN A 31 8.78 -22.24 -24.44
N ILE A 32 10.07 -21.89 -24.42
CA ILE A 32 10.56 -20.53 -24.11
C ILE A 32 10.15 -19.51 -25.20
N PHE A 33 9.80 -19.98 -26.41
CA PHE A 33 9.41 -19.14 -27.55
C PHE A 33 7.91 -18.91 -27.68
N HIS A 34 7.10 -19.32 -26.68
CA HIS A 34 5.67 -19.03 -26.69
C HIS A 34 5.44 -17.50 -26.78
N PRO A 35 4.52 -17.00 -27.63
CA PRO A 35 4.43 -15.56 -27.92
C PRO A 35 3.98 -14.67 -26.75
N THR A 36 3.32 -15.26 -25.74
CA THR A 36 2.64 -14.54 -24.65
C THR A 36 3.21 -14.83 -23.26
N CYS A 37 3.40 -16.11 -22.90
CA CYS A 37 3.81 -16.53 -21.56
C CYS A 37 5.14 -15.94 -21.05
N PRO A 38 6.26 -15.92 -21.82
CA PRO A 38 7.52 -15.35 -21.35
C PRO A 38 7.42 -13.86 -21.05
N LYS A 39 6.65 -13.11 -21.85
CA LYS A 39 6.44 -11.67 -21.66
C LYS A 39 5.63 -11.39 -20.40
N MET A 40 4.60 -12.18 -20.12
CA MET A 40 3.80 -12.05 -18.89
C MET A 40 4.63 -12.38 -17.64
N VAL A 41 5.35 -13.51 -17.65
CA VAL A 41 6.20 -13.92 -16.51
C VAL A 41 7.30 -12.89 -16.26
N LEU A 42 7.93 -12.38 -17.34
CA LEU A 42 8.92 -11.31 -17.24
C LEU A 42 8.29 -10.03 -16.67
N SER A 43 7.11 -9.64 -17.12
CA SER A 43 6.40 -8.45 -16.62
C SER A 43 6.13 -8.53 -15.13
N ARG A 44 5.54 -9.66 -14.67
CA ARG A 44 5.25 -9.87 -13.24
C ARG A 44 6.51 -9.96 -12.40
N GLY A 45 7.54 -10.66 -12.88
CA GLY A 45 8.84 -10.72 -12.21
C GLY A 45 9.49 -9.35 -12.06
N LEU A 46 9.49 -8.54 -13.12
CA LEU A 46 9.98 -7.16 -13.07
C LEU A 46 9.14 -6.29 -12.13
N GLY A 47 7.81 -6.41 -12.16
CA GLY A 47 6.91 -5.68 -11.26
C GLY A 47 7.16 -5.99 -9.78
N ILE A 48 7.33 -7.26 -9.44
CA ILE A 48 7.69 -7.70 -8.08
C ILE A 48 9.06 -7.16 -7.70
N GLY A 49 10.05 -7.27 -8.60
CA GLY A 49 11.40 -6.77 -8.36
C GLY A 49 11.45 -5.26 -8.10
N ILE A 50 10.73 -4.47 -8.90
CA ILE A 50 10.64 -3.01 -8.71
C ILE A 50 9.91 -2.70 -7.39
N THR A 51 8.81 -3.38 -7.10
CA THR A 51 8.07 -3.20 -5.85
C THR A 51 8.92 -3.55 -4.63
N ALA A 52 9.62 -4.69 -4.65
CA ALA A 52 10.52 -5.09 -3.58
C ALA A 52 11.66 -4.09 -3.38
N GLY A 53 12.26 -3.61 -4.48
CA GLY A 53 13.31 -2.58 -4.42
C GLY A 53 12.81 -1.26 -3.81
N SER A 54 11.56 -0.90 -4.06
CA SER A 54 10.97 0.34 -3.57
C SER A 54 10.80 0.38 -2.05
N ILE A 55 10.58 -0.78 -1.38
CA ILE A 55 10.36 -0.89 0.07
C ILE A 55 11.55 -0.33 0.86
N LEU A 56 12.76 -0.48 0.31
CA LEU A 56 13.99 -0.10 1.01
C LEU A 56 14.60 1.21 0.49
N LEU A 57 14.06 1.78 -0.58
CA LEU A 57 14.68 2.87 -1.35
C LEU A 57 15.05 4.08 -0.49
N PHE A 58 14.14 4.54 0.37
CA PHE A 58 14.31 5.72 1.22
C PHE A 58 14.58 5.39 2.69
N VAL A 59 14.65 4.11 3.06
CA VAL A 59 14.94 3.67 4.43
C VAL A 59 16.27 4.24 4.96
N PRO A 60 17.38 4.24 4.20
CA PRO A 60 18.62 4.85 4.67
C PRO A 60 18.48 6.36 4.95
N GLN A 61 17.67 7.07 4.16
CA GLN A 61 17.43 8.50 4.38
C GLN A 61 16.60 8.74 5.63
N ILE A 62 15.54 7.95 5.85
CA ILE A 62 14.69 8.00 7.05
C ILE A 62 15.54 7.86 8.32
N ILE A 63 16.44 6.89 8.35
CA ILE A 63 17.28 6.63 9.53
C ILE A 63 18.33 7.71 9.72
N LYS A 64 18.95 8.21 8.64
CA LYS A 64 19.91 9.34 8.72
C LYS A 64 19.26 10.58 9.34
N ILE A 65 18.04 10.93 8.95
CA ILE A 65 17.32 12.09 9.53
C ILE A 65 17.03 11.86 11.01
N PHE A 66 16.55 10.66 11.36
CA PHE A 66 16.24 10.29 12.74
C PHE A 66 17.47 10.30 13.65
N SER A 67 18.58 9.71 13.18
CA SER A 67 19.86 9.64 13.88
C SER A 67 20.46 11.03 14.08
N ALA A 68 20.46 11.86 13.03
CA ALA A 68 20.93 13.24 13.10
C ALA A 68 20.00 14.18 13.90
N LYS A 69 18.74 13.78 14.14
CA LYS A 69 17.67 14.62 14.70
C LYS A 69 17.56 15.99 14.04
N SER A 70 17.86 16.05 12.75
CA SER A 70 17.91 17.29 11.99
C SER A 70 17.67 17.02 10.51
N ALA A 71 16.85 17.86 9.89
CA ALA A 71 16.55 17.81 8.46
C ALA A 71 17.25 18.92 7.66
N LYS A 72 18.29 19.56 8.21
CA LYS A 72 19.03 20.64 7.53
C LYS A 72 19.59 20.15 6.19
N GLY A 73 19.31 20.89 5.12
CA GLY A 73 19.76 20.58 3.75
C GLY A 73 18.77 19.81 2.88
N ILE A 74 17.64 19.35 3.42
CA ILE A 74 16.59 18.66 2.66
C ILE A 74 15.44 19.63 2.37
N SER A 75 15.08 19.81 1.09
CA SER A 75 13.99 20.69 0.69
C SER A 75 12.62 20.05 0.97
N LEU A 76 11.85 20.64 1.89
CA LEU A 76 10.48 20.22 2.20
C LEU A 76 9.58 20.22 0.96
N ILE A 77 9.66 21.27 0.13
CA ILE A 77 8.83 21.42 -1.08
C ILE A 77 9.12 20.27 -2.06
N SER A 78 10.39 19.91 -2.24
CA SER A 78 10.76 18.79 -3.12
C SER A 78 10.20 17.45 -2.63
N GLN A 79 10.23 17.22 -1.31
CA GLN A 79 9.71 15.97 -0.72
C GLN A 79 8.19 15.91 -0.77
N LEU A 80 7.50 17.04 -0.57
CA LEU A 80 6.05 17.14 -0.73
C LEU A 80 5.61 16.89 -2.18
N LEU A 81 6.31 17.46 -3.17
CA LEU A 81 5.98 17.26 -4.57
C LEU A 81 6.20 15.79 -5.01
N ALA A 82 7.25 15.16 -4.49
CA ALA A 82 7.50 13.73 -4.68
C ALA A 82 6.41 12.86 -4.03
N LEU A 83 5.94 13.24 -2.83
CA LEU A 83 4.85 12.54 -2.16
C LEU A 83 3.54 12.65 -2.95
N ILE A 84 3.19 13.83 -3.44
CA ILE A 84 1.97 14.04 -4.25
C ILE A 84 2.04 13.19 -5.52
N ALA A 85 3.19 13.15 -6.20
CA ALA A 85 3.35 12.32 -7.39
C ALA A 85 3.19 10.82 -7.09
N ALA A 86 3.90 10.30 -6.08
CA ALA A 86 3.85 8.89 -5.73
C ALA A 86 2.47 8.46 -5.17
N ALA A 87 1.88 9.27 -4.29
CA ALA A 87 0.54 9.04 -3.75
C ALA A 87 -0.53 9.17 -4.84
N GLY A 88 -0.36 10.09 -5.78
CA GLY A 88 -1.23 10.26 -6.94
C GLY A 88 -1.23 9.02 -7.83
N THR A 89 -0.06 8.50 -8.20
CA THR A 89 0.07 7.26 -9.00
C THR A 89 -0.51 6.05 -8.27
N ALA A 90 -0.25 5.91 -6.96
CA ALA A 90 -0.83 4.82 -6.17
C ALA A 90 -2.36 4.92 -6.10
N SER A 91 -2.91 6.10 -5.82
CA SER A 91 -4.35 6.32 -5.67
C SER A 91 -5.11 6.16 -7.00
N TYR A 92 -4.56 6.69 -8.09
CA TYR A 92 -5.10 6.51 -9.43
C TYR A 92 -5.16 5.02 -9.82
N SER A 93 -4.06 4.31 -9.61
CA SER A 93 -3.96 2.89 -9.97
C SER A 93 -4.86 2.00 -9.11
N PHE A 94 -4.99 2.32 -7.82
CA PHE A 94 -5.92 1.66 -6.91
C PHE A 94 -7.37 1.86 -7.36
N ASN A 95 -7.77 3.10 -7.69
CA ASN A 95 -9.13 3.41 -8.12
C ASN A 95 -9.50 2.79 -9.48
N LYS A 96 -8.50 2.54 -10.34
CA LYS A 96 -8.68 1.83 -11.61
C LYS A 96 -8.70 0.30 -11.45
N GLY A 97 -8.45 -0.23 -10.25
CA GLY A 97 -8.46 -1.67 -9.98
C GLY A 97 -7.25 -2.42 -10.53
N PHE A 98 -6.12 -1.74 -10.70
CA PHE A 98 -4.89 -2.36 -11.21
C PHE A 98 -4.25 -3.32 -10.19
N VAL A 99 -3.53 -4.32 -10.70
CA VAL A 99 -2.89 -5.34 -9.86
C VAL A 99 -1.84 -4.68 -8.97
N PHE A 100 -1.77 -5.07 -7.70
CA PHE A 100 -0.87 -4.45 -6.71
C PHE A 100 0.59 -4.38 -7.16
N SER A 101 1.10 -5.38 -7.89
CA SER A 101 2.47 -5.40 -8.40
C SER A 101 2.82 -4.23 -9.35
N GLN A 102 1.82 -3.52 -9.87
CA GLN A 102 2.02 -2.41 -10.81
C GLN A 102 2.17 -1.07 -10.12
N TRP A 103 1.49 -0.87 -8.99
CA TRP A 103 1.44 0.40 -8.26
C TRP A 103 1.99 0.31 -6.83
N GLY A 104 2.31 -0.90 -6.37
CA GLY A 104 2.82 -1.18 -5.04
C GLY A 104 4.14 -0.45 -4.75
N ASP A 105 4.97 -0.22 -5.77
CA ASP A 105 6.16 0.62 -5.64
C ASP A 105 5.83 2.06 -5.25
N SER A 106 4.82 2.66 -5.91
CA SER A 106 4.41 4.04 -5.70
C SER A 106 3.74 4.17 -4.33
N PHE A 107 3.06 3.10 -3.88
CA PHE A 107 2.55 3.00 -2.51
C PHE A 107 3.67 2.95 -1.47
N PHE A 108 4.66 2.08 -1.60
CA PHE A 108 5.75 2.02 -0.62
C PHE A 108 6.60 3.29 -0.62
N VAL A 109 6.81 3.91 -1.79
CA VAL A 109 7.49 5.20 -1.90
C VAL A 109 6.68 6.31 -1.23
N SER A 110 5.36 6.36 -1.44
CA SER A 110 4.52 7.40 -0.80
C SER A 110 4.51 7.27 0.73
N VAL A 111 4.45 6.05 1.26
CA VAL A 111 4.56 5.79 2.71
C VAL A 111 5.91 6.28 3.25
N GLN A 112 7.01 5.95 2.58
CA GLN A 112 8.34 6.39 3.01
C GLN A 112 8.52 7.91 2.91
N LEU A 113 8.02 8.55 1.85
CA LEU A 113 8.06 10.00 1.69
C LEU A 113 7.18 10.73 2.70
N MET A 114 6.02 10.16 3.07
CA MET A 114 5.20 10.67 4.17
C MET A 114 6.00 10.67 5.48
N VAL A 115 6.72 9.59 5.79
CA VAL A 115 7.58 9.50 6.98
C VAL A 115 8.73 10.53 6.91
N ILE A 116 9.35 10.72 5.75
CA ILE A 116 10.40 11.74 5.56
C ILE A 116 9.83 13.15 5.80
N VAL A 117 8.72 13.51 5.16
CA VAL A 117 8.09 14.83 5.34
C VAL A 117 7.70 15.06 6.80
N MET A 118 7.13 14.04 7.45
CA MET A 118 6.79 14.12 8.87
C MET A 118 8.02 14.36 9.74
N GLN A 119 9.15 13.67 9.47
CA GLN A 119 10.40 13.91 10.19
C GLN A 119 10.96 15.32 9.92
N ILE A 120 10.89 15.81 8.68
CA ILE A 120 11.33 17.18 8.34
C ILE A 120 10.53 18.20 9.15
N LEU A 121 9.20 18.06 9.20
CA LEU A 121 8.33 18.95 9.99
C LEU A 121 8.61 18.81 11.48
N TYR A 122 8.76 17.58 11.99
CA TYR A 122 8.96 17.31 13.42
C TYR A 122 10.29 17.85 13.96
N TYR A 123 11.38 17.75 13.19
CA TYR A 123 12.70 18.28 13.56
C TYR A 123 12.93 19.73 13.11
N SER A 124 11.87 20.43 12.71
CA SER A 124 11.88 21.86 12.41
C SER A 124 11.05 22.64 13.44
N ASP A 125 11.10 23.97 13.38
CA ASP A 125 10.27 24.84 14.23
C ASP A 125 8.76 24.66 13.99
N ALA A 126 8.39 23.94 12.92
CA ALA A 126 7.01 23.63 12.52
C ALA A 126 6.51 22.26 13.07
N SER A 127 7.05 21.77 14.19
CA SER A 127 6.72 20.44 14.74
C SER A 127 5.23 20.22 15.01
N ALA A 128 4.48 21.28 15.34
CA ALA A 128 3.03 21.24 15.52
C ALA A 128 2.28 20.76 14.26
N TYR A 129 2.79 21.08 13.07
CA TYR A 129 2.18 20.69 11.80
C TYR A 129 2.46 19.23 11.43
N ALA A 130 3.41 18.54 12.07
CA ALA A 130 3.72 17.15 11.77
C ALA A 130 2.54 16.21 12.05
N PHE A 131 1.83 16.43 13.18
CA PHE A 131 0.64 15.66 13.51
C PHE A 131 -0.53 15.97 12.57
N ALA A 132 -0.76 17.25 12.26
CA ALA A 132 -1.78 17.67 11.31
C ALA A 132 -1.54 17.07 9.91
N PHE A 133 -0.28 17.03 9.47
CA PHE A 133 0.11 16.39 8.23
C PHE A 133 -0.15 14.87 8.23
N PHE A 134 0.20 14.17 9.31
CA PHE A 134 -0.11 12.75 9.45
C PHE A 134 -1.62 12.49 9.39
N ALA A 135 -2.42 13.26 10.13
CA ALA A 135 -3.88 13.16 10.11
C ALA A 135 -4.45 13.43 8.71
N PHE A 136 -3.90 14.42 7.99
CA PHE A 136 -4.28 14.71 6.61
C PHE A 136 -3.97 13.55 5.66
N CYS A 137 -2.76 12.98 5.72
CA CYS A 137 -2.39 11.81 4.91
C CYS A 137 -3.29 10.61 5.22
N TRP A 138 -3.60 10.38 6.49
CA TRP A 138 -4.49 9.29 6.91
C TRP A 138 -5.93 9.50 6.42
N ALA A 139 -6.46 10.71 6.53
CA ALA A 139 -7.78 11.07 6.00
C ALA A 139 -7.83 10.92 4.47
N PHE A 140 -6.76 11.30 3.76
CA PHE A 140 -6.66 11.12 2.31
C PHE A 140 -6.71 9.64 1.91
N VAL A 141 -6.00 8.76 2.62
CA VAL A 141 -6.06 7.31 2.38
C VAL A 141 -7.49 6.78 2.51
N PHE A 142 -8.22 7.16 3.57
CA PHE A 142 -9.62 6.78 3.71
C PHE A 142 -10.53 7.37 2.64
N ALA A 143 -10.28 8.61 2.23
CA ALA A 143 -11.04 9.24 1.15
C ALA A 143 -10.89 8.49 -0.18
N VAL A 144 -9.68 8.00 -0.48
CA VAL A 144 -9.41 7.17 -1.66
C VAL A 144 -10.06 5.79 -1.55
N ILE A 145 -9.88 5.09 -0.42
CA ILE A 145 -10.43 3.73 -0.22
C ILE A 145 -11.96 3.75 -0.19
N GLY A 146 -12.56 4.77 0.44
CA GLY A 146 -14.01 4.94 0.50
C GLY A 146 -14.65 5.43 -0.79
N GLY A 147 -13.86 5.68 -1.85
CA GLY A 147 -14.38 6.17 -3.13
C GLY A 147 -14.95 7.58 -3.09
N TYR A 148 -14.58 8.39 -2.08
CA TYR A 148 -15.07 9.75 -1.92
C TYR A 148 -14.42 10.73 -2.91
N ILE A 149 -13.24 10.40 -3.43
CA ILE A 149 -12.51 11.22 -4.40
C ILE A 149 -12.93 10.83 -5.83
N PRO A 150 -13.45 11.78 -6.64
CA PRO A 150 -13.83 11.51 -8.02
C PRO A 150 -12.64 11.03 -8.86
N ASN A 151 -12.90 10.13 -9.82
CA ASN A 151 -11.86 9.61 -10.71
C ASN A 151 -11.22 10.72 -11.56
N GLU A 152 -11.97 11.78 -11.93
CA GLU A 152 -11.41 12.89 -12.71
C GLU A 152 -10.30 13.60 -11.94
N PHE A 153 -10.46 13.78 -10.62
CA PHE A 153 -9.46 14.44 -9.78
C PHE A 153 -8.17 13.61 -9.68
N LEU A 154 -8.29 12.30 -9.49
CA LEU A 154 -7.13 11.39 -9.45
C LEU A 154 -6.41 11.34 -10.81
N THR A 155 -7.19 11.33 -11.90
CA THR A 155 -6.65 11.38 -13.26
C THR A 155 -5.93 12.71 -13.52
N MET A 156 -6.47 13.82 -13.04
CA MET A 156 -5.84 15.14 -13.15
C MET A 156 -4.52 15.19 -12.38
N ILE A 157 -4.46 14.68 -11.14
CA ILE A 157 -3.19 14.60 -10.38
C ILE A 157 -2.16 13.77 -11.13
N GLN A 158 -2.55 12.61 -11.65
CA GLN A 158 -1.65 11.75 -12.43
C GLN A 158 -1.16 12.45 -13.70
N ALA A 159 -2.06 13.14 -14.42
CA ALA A 159 -1.73 13.89 -15.62
C ALA A 159 -0.81 15.08 -15.32
N LEU A 160 -1.02 15.80 -14.22
CA LEU A 160 -0.15 16.90 -13.76
C LEU A 160 1.23 16.42 -13.32
N GLY A 161 1.38 15.17 -12.90
CA GLY A 161 2.68 14.57 -12.63
C GLY A 161 3.60 14.55 -13.86
N ILE A 162 3.03 14.39 -15.06
CA ILE A 162 3.77 14.33 -16.34
C ILE A 162 4.53 15.64 -16.61
N PRO A 163 3.89 16.82 -16.71
CA PRO A 163 4.60 18.08 -16.98
C PRO A 163 5.59 18.44 -15.87
N ILE A 164 5.32 18.08 -14.60
CA ILE A 164 6.26 18.30 -13.49
C ILE A 164 7.53 17.48 -13.69
N ALA A 165 7.39 16.18 -14.01
CA ALA A 165 8.53 15.30 -14.27
C ALA A 165 9.33 15.76 -15.49
N VAL A 166 8.64 16.15 -16.56
CA VAL A 166 9.24 16.71 -17.78
C VAL A 166 10.01 17.99 -17.47
N ALA A 167 9.43 18.94 -16.75
CA ALA A 167 10.08 20.19 -16.41
C ALA A 167 11.34 19.96 -15.58
N SER A 168 11.25 19.10 -14.55
CA SER A 168 12.39 18.75 -13.70
C SER A 168 13.55 18.15 -14.49
N LYS A 169 13.26 17.16 -15.36
CA LYS A 169 14.27 16.48 -16.18
C LYS A 169 14.81 17.38 -17.29
N SER A 170 13.99 18.27 -17.84
CA SER A 170 14.40 19.26 -18.84
C SER A 170 15.35 20.29 -18.24
N ILE A 171 15.06 20.80 -17.04
CA ILE A 171 15.97 21.70 -16.31
C ILE A 171 17.30 20.99 -16.05
N GLN A 172 17.27 19.73 -15.61
CA GLN A 172 18.48 18.94 -15.39
C GLN A 172 19.28 18.73 -16.69
N ALA A 173 18.61 18.40 -17.79
CA ALA A 173 19.25 18.22 -19.09
C ALA A 173 19.89 19.51 -19.61
N TRP A 174 19.23 20.66 -19.39
CA TRP A 174 19.74 21.97 -19.76
C TRP A 174 20.93 22.38 -18.90
N GLN A 175 20.90 22.11 -17.59
CA GLN A 175 22.03 22.35 -16.70
C GLN A 175 23.25 21.53 -17.10
N ASN A 176 23.07 20.23 -17.40
CA ASN A 176 24.15 19.38 -17.90
C ASN A 176 24.75 19.91 -19.21
N TYR A 177 23.89 20.36 -20.13
CA TYR A 177 24.31 20.98 -21.39
C TYR A 177 25.14 22.25 -21.16
N ARG A 178 24.64 23.16 -20.30
CA ARG A 178 25.29 24.44 -20.00
C ARG A 178 26.62 24.25 -19.26
N SER A 179 26.67 23.33 -18.31
CA SER A 179 27.86 23.04 -17.50
C SER A 179 28.88 22.13 -18.19
N ARG A 180 28.54 21.54 -19.35
CA ARG A 180 29.37 20.54 -20.07
C ARG A 180 29.91 19.43 -19.16
N SER A 181 29.14 19.10 -18.12
CA SER A 181 29.47 18.12 -17.10
C SER A 181 28.17 17.51 -16.59
N THR A 182 28.22 16.23 -16.23
CA THR A 182 27.09 15.47 -15.68
C THR A 182 26.91 15.67 -14.17
N GLY A 183 27.76 16.50 -13.56
CA GLY A 183 27.67 16.85 -12.14
C GLY A 183 27.86 15.64 -11.23
N GLN A 184 26.90 15.41 -10.33
CA GLN A 184 26.89 14.28 -9.38
C GLN A 184 26.19 13.01 -9.92
N LEU A 185 25.63 13.04 -11.13
CA LEU A 185 24.96 11.88 -11.70
C LEU A 185 26.01 10.81 -12.00
N SER A 186 25.84 9.60 -11.44
CA SER A 186 26.73 8.47 -11.75
C SER A 186 26.20 7.68 -12.95
N LEU A 187 27.10 7.04 -13.72
CA LEU A 187 26.73 6.18 -14.86
C LEU A 187 25.71 5.13 -14.42
N VAL A 188 25.97 4.50 -13.27
CA VAL A 188 25.13 3.45 -12.71
C VAL A 188 23.73 3.97 -12.40
N SER A 189 23.63 5.15 -11.79
CA SER A 189 22.32 5.77 -11.50
C SER A 189 21.57 6.15 -12.78
N ALA A 190 22.25 6.71 -13.78
CA ALA A 190 21.64 7.03 -15.06
C ALA A 190 21.15 5.77 -15.80
N SER A 191 21.96 4.70 -15.81
CA SER A 191 21.58 3.38 -16.36
C SER A 191 20.37 2.79 -15.65
N LEU A 192 20.35 2.80 -14.30
CA LEU A 192 19.24 2.25 -13.52
C LEU A 192 17.96 3.06 -13.70
N GLN A 193 18.04 4.39 -13.79
CA GLN A 193 16.88 5.24 -14.08
C GLN A 193 16.29 4.96 -15.47
N LEU A 194 17.14 4.80 -16.49
CA LEU A 194 16.71 4.42 -17.83
C LEU A 194 16.11 3.01 -17.86
N ALA A 195 16.81 2.02 -17.32
CA ALA A 195 16.34 0.64 -17.27
C ALA A 195 15.02 0.51 -16.50
N GLY A 196 14.88 1.19 -15.36
CA GLY A 196 13.67 1.19 -14.55
C GLY A 196 12.47 1.83 -15.29
N THR A 197 12.69 2.94 -16.01
CA THR A 197 11.61 3.56 -16.80
C THR A 197 11.23 2.74 -18.02
N ILE A 198 12.17 2.07 -18.69
CA ILE A 198 11.87 1.11 -19.76
C ILE A 198 11.08 -0.09 -19.22
N ALA A 199 11.51 -0.66 -18.08
CA ALA A 199 10.79 -1.74 -17.43
C ALA A 199 9.35 -1.32 -17.10
N ARG A 200 9.15 -0.09 -16.60
CA ARG A 200 7.82 0.48 -16.32
C ARG A 200 6.94 0.62 -17.54
N VAL A 201 7.50 1.06 -18.67
CA VAL A 201 6.77 1.10 -19.95
C VAL A 201 6.33 -0.30 -20.34
N PHE A 202 7.25 -1.27 -20.31
CA PHE A 202 6.95 -2.66 -20.64
C PHE A 202 5.87 -3.27 -19.74
N THR A 203 5.99 -3.14 -18.41
CA THR A 203 5.00 -3.68 -17.47
C THR A 203 3.65 -3.00 -17.59
N SER A 204 3.61 -1.68 -17.88
CA SER A 204 2.34 -0.95 -18.04
C SER A 204 1.61 -1.35 -19.32
N ILE A 205 2.34 -1.59 -20.41
CA ILE A 205 1.77 -2.10 -21.67
C ILE A 205 1.20 -3.51 -21.45
N GLN A 206 1.95 -4.38 -20.77
CA GLN A 206 1.60 -5.79 -20.64
C GLN A 206 0.49 -6.06 -19.62
N ASP A 207 0.50 -5.35 -18.49
CA ASP A 207 -0.37 -5.67 -17.35
C ASP A 207 -1.50 -4.63 -17.16
N THR A 208 -1.35 -3.37 -17.58
CA THR A 208 -2.38 -2.31 -17.37
C THR A 208 -3.20 -2.04 -18.63
N GLY A 209 -2.52 -1.83 -19.77
CA GLY A 209 -3.15 -1.34 -21.00
C GLY A 209 -3.62 0.11 -20.96
N ASP A 210 -3.38 0.84 -19.86
CA ASP A 210 -3.83 2.24 -19.70
C ASP A 210 -2.90 3.22 -20.42
N SER A 211 -3.46 3.98 -21.36
CA SER A 211 -2.69 4.90 -22.19
C SER A 211 -2.06 6.04 -21.39
N LEU A 212 -2.68 6.50 -20.29
CA LEU A 212 -2.15 7.62 -19.51
C LEU A 212 -0.87 7.21 -18.76
N LEU A 213 -0.87 6.06 -18.10
CA LEU A 213 0.32 5.53 -17.44
C LEU A 213 1.43 5.18 -18.44
N ILE A 214 1.08 4.54 -19.56
CA ILE A 214 2.05 4.18 -20.60
C ILE A 214 2.72 5.44 -21.17
N VAL A 215 1.95 6.47 -21.51
CA VAL A 215 2.50 7.74 -22.04
C VAL A 215 3.37 8.44 -20.99
N SER A 216 2.93 8.48 -19.73
CA SER A 216 3.71 9.07 -18.64
C SER A 216 5.09 8.42 -18.49
N PHE A 217 5.14 7.09 -18.41
CA PHE A 217 6.40 6.36 -18.30
C PHE A 217 7.24 6.41 -19.58
N ALA A 218 6.61 6.45 -20.76
CA ALA A 218 7.30 6.57 -22.03
C ALA A 218 8.01 7.92 -22.16
N ILE A 219 7.33 9.02 -21.80
CA ILE A 219 7.93 10.35 -21.74
C ILE A 219 9.09 10.36 -20.74
N ALA A 220 8.90 9.79 -19.54
CA ALA A 220 9.97 9.67 -18.56
C ALA A 220 11.17 8.86 -19.07
N ALA A 221 10.94 7.79 -19.82
CA ALA A 221 11.98 6.98 -20.45
C ALA A 221 12.76 7.78 -21.50
N VAL A 222 12.09 8.58 -22.33
CA VAL A 222 12.75 9.48 -23.30
C VAL A 222 13.65 10.49 -22.60
N PHE A 223 13.17 11.16 -21.55
CA PHE A 223 14.00 12.12 -20.80
C PHE A 223 15.18 11.45 -20.09
N ASN A 224 14.99 10.27 -19.49
CA ASN A 224 16.09 9.52 -18.91
C ASN A 224 17.08 9.03 -19.97
N ALA A 225 16.62 8.71 -21.19
CA ALA A 225 17.48 8.37 -22.31
C ALA A 225 18.31 9.59 -22.77
N ILE A 226 17.71 10.78 -22.85
CA ILE A 226 18.43 12.03 -23.14
C ILE A 226 19.54 12.26 -22.11
N LEU A 227 19.22 12.15 -20.81
CA LEU A 227 20.21 12.31 -19.74
C LEU A 227 21.30 11.24 -19.81
N PHE A 228 20.95 10.01 -20.16
CA PHE A 228 21.89 8.91 -20.35
C PHE A 228 22.82 9.15 -21.56
N VAL A 229 22.31 9.68 -22.66
CA VAL A 229 23.13 10.05 -23.83
C VAL A 229 24.02 11.25 -23.53
N GLN A 230 23.48 12.30 -22.89
CA GLN A 230 24.27 13.44 -22.42
C GLN A 230 25.40 13.01 -21.49
N PHE A 231 25.18 11.94 -20.74
CA PHE A 231 26.22 11.35 -19.93
C PHE A 231 27.41 10.95 -20.79
N PHE A 232 27.23 10.12 -21.81
CA PHE A 232 28.34 9.72 -22.71
C PHE A 232 28.93 10.88 -23.51
N LEU A 233 28.12 11.87 -23.90
CA LEU A 233 28.60 13.02 -24.69
C LEU A 233 29.46 14.00 -23.88
N TYR A 234 29.16 14.21 -22.60
CA TYR A 234 29.91 15.12 -21.71
C TYR A 234 30.83 14.39 -20.74
N TRP A 235 30.97 13.07 -20.90
CA TRP A 235 31.94 12.25 -20.19
C TRP A 235 33.34 12.50 -20.75
N ASN A 236 33.93 13.66 -20.45
CA ASN A 236 35.28 14.00 -20.89
C ASN A 236 36.33 13.86 -19.76
N GLU A 237 37.36 13.08 -20.10
CA GLU A 237 38.76 13.12 -19.63
C GLU A 237 39.07 13.11 -18.13
N ALA A 238 38.78 12.00 -17.45
CA ALA A 238 39.47 11.68 -16.20
C ALA A 238 40.21 10.35 -16.35
N LYS A 239 41.52 10.37 -16.59
CA LYS A 239 42.47 9.22 -16.60
C LYS A 239 42.51 8.40 -17.91
N PRO A 240 43.56 8.60 -18.75
CA PRO A 240 43.85 7.72 -19.87
C PRO A 240 44.41 6.39 -19.33
N GLY A 241 43.92 5.25 -19.84
CA GLY A 241 44.52 3.93 -19.60
C GLY A 241 43.63 2.81 -19.02
N GLN A 242 42.32 3.04 -18.78
CA GLN A 242 41.41 1.96 -18.35
C GLN A 242 40.21 1.84 -19.30
N GLY A 243 40.04 0.65 -19.89
CA GLY A 243 38.93 0.35 -20.80
C GLY A 243 37.55 0.60 -20.17
N ILE A 244 36.61 1.06 -21.01
CA ILE A 244 35.25 1.51 -20.64
C ILE A 244 34.54 0.47 -19.76
N PHE A 245 34.57 -0.80 -20.14
CA PHE A 245 33.96 -1.89 -19.39
C PHE A 245 34.52 -2.06 -17.97
N ARG A 246 35.84 -1.91 -17.79
CA ARG A 246 36.49 -2.07 -16.49
C ARG A 246 36.15 -0.92 -15.54
N ARG A 247 35.95 0.28 -16.09
CA ARG A 247 35.54 1.48 -15.36
C ARG A 247 34.06 1.45 -15.00
N MET A 248 33.20 1.00 -15.92
CA MET A 248 31.79 0.74 -15.64
C MET A 248 31.65 -0.33 -14.55
N GLY A 249 32.42 -1.41 -14.63
CA GLY A 249 32.47 -2.45 -13.61
C GLY A 249 32.90 -1.92 -12.23
N ARG A 250 33.96 -1.11 -12.14
CA ARG A 250 34.32 -0.46 -10.86
C ARG A 250 33.26 0.49 -10.36
N GLY A 251 32.70 1.35 -11.23
CA GLY A 251 31.64 2.27 -10.83
C GLY A 251 30.40 1.54 -10.31
N PHE A 252 30.06 0.40 -10.93
CA PHE A 252 29.00 -0.48 -10.47
C PHE A 252 29.32 -1.09 -9.10
N VAL A 253 30.52 -1.67 -8.93
CA VAL A 253 30.97 -2.21 -7.64
C VAL A 253 30.99 -1.14 -6.56
N ASP A 254 31.47 0.06 -6.85
CA ASP A 254 31.53 1.17 -5.89
C ASP A 254 30.13 1.69 -5.54
N TYR A 255 29.21 1.76 -6.50
CA TYR A 255 27.82 2.12 -6.26
C TYR A 255 27.13 1.10 -5.35
N TRP A 256 27.22 -0.19 -5.66
CA TRP A 256 26.65 -1.25 -4.83
C TRP A 256 27.34 -1.38 -3.47
N ARG A 257 28.65 -1.13 -3.40
CA ARG A 257 29.39 -1.06 -2.14
C ARG A 257 28.92 0.11 -1.28
N ARG A 258 28.67 1.29 -1.86
CA ARG A 258 28.09 2.45 -1.14
C ARG A 258 26.70 2.15 -0.62
N ILE A 259 25.83 1.59 -1.47
CA ILE A 259 24.49 1.15 -1.05
C ILE A 259 24.58 0.13 0.09
N GLY A 260 25.39 -0.91 -0.08
CA GLY A 260 25.60 -1.93 0.95
C GLY A 260 26.14 -1.35 2.25
N ASN A 261 27.03 -0.36 2.18
CA ASN A 261 27.53 0.36 3.35
C ASN A 261 26.43 1.21 4.01
N ASP A 262 25.60 1.92 3.24
CA ASP A 262 24.46 2.68 3.78
C ASP A 262 23.49 1.75 4.52
N TYR A 263 23.15 0.58 3.96
CA TYR A 263 22.31 -0.41 4.63
C TYR A 263 22.99 -1.05 5.85
N ARG A 264 24.30 -1.31 5.78
CA ARG A 264 25.07 -1.81 6.93
C ARG A 264 25.05 -0.81 8.07
N THR A 265 25.20 0.48 7.76
CA THR A 265 25.12 1.56 8.74
C THR A 265 23.73 1.61 9.38
N VAL A 266 22.67 1.52 8.58
CA VAL A 266 21.28 1.40 9.05
C VAL A 266 21.10 0.27 10.05
N VAL A 267 21.57 -0.94 9.73
CA VAL A 267 21.44 -2.10 10.61
C VAL A 267 22.24 -1.90 11.89
N LYS A 268 23.47 -1.37 11.78
CA LYS A 268 24.34 -1.11 12.93
C LYS A 268 23.73 -0.07 13.87
N GLU A 269 23.31 1.07 13.36
CA GLU A 269 22.68 2.14 14.15
C GLU A 269 21.37 1.68 14.79
N THR A 270 20.57 0.87 14.08
CA THR A 270 19.33 0.31 14.64
C THR A 270 19.63 -0.67 15.77
N ALA A 271 20.66 -1.53 15.62
CA ALA A 271 21.06 -2.47 16.66
C ALA A 271 21.62 -1.74 17.89
N GLU A 272 22.48 -0.74 17.69
CA GLU A 272 22.99 0.12 18.77
C GLU A 272 21.84 0.82 19.51
N ALA A 273 20.86 1.38 18.79
CA ALA A 273 19.68 2.00 19.39
C ALA A 273 18.82 1.01 20.20
N CYS A 274 18.71 -0.24 19.76
CA CYS A 274 18.02 -1.29 20.50
C CYS A 274 18.74 -1.64 21.81
N VAL A 275 20.07 -1.67 21.79
CA VAL A 275 20.91 -1.93 22.97
C VAL A 275 20.89 -0.75 23.94
N GLU A 276 20.95 0.49 23.44
CA GLU A 276 20.91 1.69 24.28
C GLU A 276 19.58 1.85 25.02
N LYS A 277 18.46 1.49 24.39
CA LYS A 277 17.10 1.69 24.94
C LYS A 277 16.22 0.46 24.78
N PRO A 278 16.49 -0.63 25.51
CA PRO A 278 15.79 -1.90 25.35
C PRO A 278 14.29 -1.80 25.65
N PHE A 279 13.89 -0.97 26.62
CA PHE A 279 12.47 -0.80 26.95
C PHE A 279 11.70 -0.10 25.81
N LYS A 280 12.25 0.96 25.22
CA LYS A 280 11.62 1.65 24.09
C LYS A 280 11.58 0.77 22.85
N ALA A 281 12.67 0.07 22.56
CA ALA A 281 12.73 -0.89 21.46
C ALA A 281 11.70 -2.01 21.66
N GLY A 282 11.62 -2.58 22.87
CA GLY A 282 10.60 -3.55 23.25
C GLY A 282 9.20 -3.04 22.96
N LEU A 283 8.87 -1.82 23.39
CA LEU A 283 7.56 -1.20 23.14
C LEU A 283 7.26 -1.06 21.64
N TYR A 284 8.23 -0.66 20.82
CA TYR A 284 8.06 -0.57 19.37
C TYR A 284 7.85 -1.96 18.73
N PHE A 285 8.64 -2.97 19.10
CA PHE A 285 8.49 -4.32 18.58
C PHE A 285 7.18 -4.97 19.02
N THR A 286 6.74 -4.76 20.27
CA THR A 286 5.45 -5.26 20.76
C THR A 286 4.29 -4.54 20.08
N ALA A 287 4.38 -3.23 19.85
CA ALA A 287 3.37 -2.49 19.11
C ALA A 287 3.26 -2.99 17.66
N LEU A 288 4.39 -3.18 16.98
CA LEU A 288 4.41 -3.69 15.61
C LEU A 288 3.91 -5.14 15.54
N GLY A 289 4.33 -6.00 16.47
CA GLY A 289 3.82 -7.35 16.62
C GLY A 289 2.31 -7.40 16.89
N GLY A 290 1.81 -6.49 17.74
CA GLY A 290 0.39 -6.33 18.03
C GLY A 290 -0.41 -5.89 16.81
N LEU A 291 0.10 -4.95 16.03
CA LEU A 291 -0.52 -4.53 14.76
C LEU A 291 -0.53 -5.67 13.73
N VAL A 292 0.56 -6.42 13.61
CA VAL A 292 0.61 -7.59 12.72
C VAL A 292 -0.37 -8.66 13.18
N TYR A 293 -0.46 -8.91 14.48
CA TYR A 293 -1.42 -9.85 15.06
C TYR A 293 -2.86 -9.39 14.80
N ALA A 294 -3.17 -8.12 15.03
CA ALA A 294 -4.48 -7.53 14.76
C ALA A 294 -4.85 -7.64 13.27
N TYR A 295 -3.92 -7.33 12.37
CA TYR A 295 -4.12 -7.48 10.92
C TYR A 295 -4.40 -8.93 10.51
N ARG A 296 -3.61 -9.88 11.03
CA ARG A 296 -3.75 -11.32 10.75
C ARG A 296 -5.05 -11.90 11.28
N THR A 297 -5.52 -11.39 12.42
CA THR A 297 -6.71 -11.89 13.10
C THR A 297 -7.96 -11.12 12.70
N ASN A 298 -7.85 -10.03 11.94
CA ASN A 298 -9.00 -9.21 11.55
C ASN A 298 -10.06 -10.07 10.80
N PRO A 299 -11.33 -10.11 11.27
CA PRO A 299 -12.35 -10.93 10.63
C PRO A 299 -12.63 -10.45 9.21
N SER A 300 -12.53 -11.37 8.23
CA SER A 300 -12.92 -11.12 6.84
C SER A 300 -14.44 -11.24 6.65
N GLU A 301 -14.96 -10.66 5.58
CA GLU A 301 -16.38 -10.75 5.22
C GLU A 301 -16.85 -12.21 5.09
N ALA A 302 -16.10 -13.04 4.36
CA ALA A 302 -16.41 -14.46 4.20
C ALA A 302 -16.44 -15.22 5.54
N ARG A 303 -15.50 -14.91 6.44
CA ARG A 303 -15.47 -15.50 7.79
C ARG A 303 -16.68 -15.07 8.60
N THR A 304 -17.07 -13.80 8.51
CA THR A 304 -18.25 -13.24 9.19
C THR A 304 -19.53 -13.94 8.74
N MET A 305 -19.67 -14.20 7.44
CA MET A 305 -20.82 -14.94 6.92
C MET A 305 -20.84 -16.39 7.38
N ASN A 306 -19.68 -17.05 7.50
CA ASN A 306 -19.60 -18.42 8.02
C ASN A 306 -19.93 -18.48 9.51
N GLU A 307 -19.38 -17.57 10.32
CA GLU A 307 -19.67 -17.48 11.76
C GLU A 307 -21.17 -17.28 12.01
N LEU A 308 -21.82 -16.40 11.24
CA LEU A 308 -23.26 -16.17 11.35
C LEU A 308 -24.08 -17.43 11.01
N ARG A 309 -23.63 -18.24 10.04
CA ARG A 309 -24.29 -19.51 9.69
C ARG A 309 -24.14 -20.54 10.80
N GLU A 310 -22.95 -20.65 11.38
CA GLU A 310 -22.67 -21.55 12.50
C GLU A 310 -23.53 -21.21 13.71
N LEU A 311 -23.62 -19.93 14.09
CA LEU A 311 -24.48 -19.49 15.20
C LEU A 311 -25.96 -19.75 14.94
N ARG A 312 -26.46 -19.52 13.72
CA ARG A 312 -27.84 -19.89 13.36
C ARG A 312 -28.09 -21.38 13.47
N GLN A 313 -27.14 -22.20 13.04
CA GLN A 313 -27.23 -23.65 13.17
C GLN A 313 -27.27 -24.06 14.65
N MET A 314 -26.43 -23.47 15.49
CA MET A 314 -26.44 -23.72 16.94
C MET A 314 -27.79 -23.36 17.58
N MET A 315 -28.34 -22.18 17.29
CA MET A 315 -29.66 -21.78 17.80
C MET A 315 -30.77 -22.71 17.30
N THR A 316 -30.68 -23.24 16.09
CA THR A 316 -31.69 -24.19 15.57
C THR A 316 -31.66 -25.54 16.30
N LEU A 317 -30.51 -25.92 16.89
CA LEU A 317 -30.38 -27.16 17.64
C LEU A 317 -30.92 -27.05 19.07
N LEU A 318 -31.08 -25.83 19.58
CA LEU A 318 -31.65 -25.59 20.90
C LEU A 318 -33.18 -25.56 20.82
N PRO A 319 -33.88 -26.03 21.87
CA PRO A 319 -35.31 -25.79 22.01
C PRO A 319 -35.59 -24.29 22.18
N ALA A 320 -36.59 -23.78 21.46
CA ALA A 320 -36.98 -22.37 21.52
C ALA A 320 -37.33 -21.87 22.94
N SER A 321 -37.69 -22.76 23.87
CA SER A 321 -38.00 -22.42 25.26
C SER A 321 -36.80 -21.96 26.09
N ILE A 322 -35.59 -22.36 25.72
CA ILE A 322 -34.36 -22.01 26.44
C ILE A 322 -33.52 -20.96 25.71
N HIS A 323 -34.03 -20.43 24.59
CA HIS A 323 -33.34 -19.40 23.85
C HIS A 323 -33.30 -18.10 24.65
N ASN A 324 -32.15 -17.45 24.64
CA ASN A 324 -32.08 -16.05 25.01
C ASN A 324 -32.66 -15.18 23.89
N LYS A 325 -33.71 -14.43 24.22
CA LYS A 325 -34.37 -13.52 23.27
C LYS A 325 -33.42 -12.48 22.69
N GLU A 326 -32.44 -12.01 23.46
CA GLU A 326 -31.46 -11.05 22.94
C GLU A 326 -30.60 -11.64 21.82
N SER A 327 -30.26 -12.93 21.90
CA SER A 327 -29.49 -13.63 20.87
C SER A 327 -30.32 -13.85 19.61
N ASP A 328 -31.60 -14.23 19.78
CA ASP A 328 -32.56 -14.38 18.67
C ASP A 328 -32.86 -13.05 17.96
N GLU A 329 -33.02 -11.96 18.72
CA GLU A 329 -33.18 -10.61 18.17
C GLU A 329 -31.93 -10.17 17.39
N GLU A 330 -30.73 -10.40 17.92
CA GLU A 330 -29.49 -10.04 17.23
C GLU A 330 -29.34 -10.84 15.92
N LEU A 331 -29.62 -12.15 15.91
CA LEU A 331 -29.59 -12.94 14.68
C LEU A 331 -30.63 -12.47 13.67
N SER A 332 -31.87 -12.28 14.10
CA SER A 332 -32.97 -11.89 13.21
C SER A 332 -32.72 -10.50 12.61
N GLN A 333 -32.34 -9.51 13.42
CA GLN A 333 -31.98 -8.17 12.95
C GLN A 333 -30.79 -8.21 11.98
N ARG A 334 -29.70 -8.89 12.34
CA ARG A 334 -28.51 -8.99 11.47
C ARG A 334 -28.84 -9.69 10.15
N SER A 335 -29.68 -10.72 10.20
CA SER A 335 -30.17 -11.42 9.00
C SER A 335 -31.01 -10.51 8.12
N LEU A 336 -31.93 -9.75 8.71
CA LEU A 336 -32.78 -8.79 8.00
C LEU A 336 -31.93 -7.73 7.29
N LEU A 337 -30.97 -7.13 7.99
CA LEU A 337 -30.10 -6.08 7.42
C LEU A 337 -29.25 -6.62 6.27
N LEU A 338 -28.73 -7.84 6.38
CA LEU A 338 -28.01 -8.51 5.29
C LEU A 338 -28.93 -8.81 4.09
N SER A 339 -30.14 -9.33 4.34
CA SER A 339 -31.12 -9.61 3.29
C SER A 339 -31.60 -8.35 2.57
N GLN A 340 -31.66 -7.21 3.26
CA GLN A 340 -31.98 -5.90 2.70
C GLN A 340 -30.77 -5.20 2.09
N ASN A 341 -29.59 -5.82 2.09
CA ASN A 341 -28.34 -5.22 1.62
C ASN A 341 -28.04 -3.85 2.28
N ARG A 342 -28.37 -3.75 3.58
CA ARG A 342 -28.22 -2.57 4.44
C ARG A 342 -27.09 -2.70 5.45
N LEU A 343 -26.41 -3.84 5.50
CA LEU A 343 -25.26 -4.06 6.37
C LEU A 343 -23.97 -4.10 5.54
N HIS A 344 -23.15 -3.07 5.67
CA HIS A 344 -21.92 -2.92 4.90
C HIS A 344 -20.69 -3.26 5.73
N TYR A 345 -19.83 -4.10 5.16
CA TYR A 345 -18.56 -4.50 5.76
C TYR A 345 -17.43 -3.59 5.27
N TYR A 346 -16.68 -3.00 6.21
CA TYR A 346 -15.51 -2.18 5.93
C TYR A 346 -14.27 -2.74 6.64
N ASN A 347 -13.23 -3.07 5.87
CA ASN A 347 -11.95 -3.54 6.39
C ASN A 347 -10.99 -2.36 6.59
N LEU A 348 -10.66 -2.06 7.85
CA LEU A 348 -9.72 -0.99 8.24
C LEU A 348 -8.35 -1.56 8.66
N TRP A 349 -8.00 -2.72 8.09
CA TRP A 349 -6.73 -3.44 8.21
C TRP A 349 -6.55 -4.09 9.58
N PHE A 350 -6.57 -3.32 10.67
CA PHE A 350 -6.36 -3.82 12.03
C PHE A 350 -7.67 -4.18 12.75
N PHE A 351 -8.78 -3.66 12.24
CA PHE A 351 -10.14 -3.94 12.70
C PHE A 351 -11.11 -3.82 11.52
N SER A 352 -12.31 -4.36 11.68
CA SER A 352 -13.38 -4.32 10.69
C SER A 352 -14.62 -3.69 11.32
N LEU A 353 -15.37 -2.96 10.52
CA LEU A 353 -16.64 -2.34 10.94
C LEU A 353 -17.78 -2.95 10.13
N LEU A 354 -18.90 -3.20 10.82
CA LEU A 354 -20.20 -3.39 10.20
C LEU A 354 -20.99 -2.11 10.41
N ILE A 355 -21.41 -1.49 9.31
CA ILE A 355 -22.17 -0.25 9.32
C ILE A 355 -23.56 -0.52 8.78
N GLU A 356 -24.57 -0.07 9.51
CA GLU A 356 -25.95 -0.10 9.07
C GLU A 356 -26.24 1.12 8.18
N SER A 357 -26.84 0.90 7.02
CA SER A 357 -27.39 1.97 6.19
C SER A 357 -28.90 2.06 6.39
N PRO A 358 -29.49 3.27 6.37
CA PRO A 358 -30.93 3.44 6.54
C PRO A 358 -31.75 2.91 5.35
N HIS A 359 -31.15 2.82 4.17
CA HIS A 359 -31.79 2.37 2.93
C HIS A 359 -30.87 1.38 2.20
N ASP A 360 -31.45 0.46 1.41
CA ASP A 360 -30.66 -0.42 0.54
C ASP A 360 -29.83 0.44 -0.44
N SER A 361 -28.57 0.03 -0.63
CA SER A 361 -27.65 0.54 -1.65
C SER A 361 -28.24 0.69 -3.06
N SER A 362 -29.23 -0.14 -3.43
CA SER A 362 -29.87 -0.12 -4.75
C SER A 362 -30.95 0.98 -4.89
N VAL A 363 -31.46 1.50 -3.78
CA VAL A 363 -32.66 2.36 -3.74
C VAL A 363 -32.31 3.81 -4.05
N ARG A 364 -32.98 4.38 -5.06
CA ARG A 364 -32.79 5.76 -5.53
C ARG A 364 -33.99 6.66 -5.26
N ILE A 365 -34.46 6.68 -4.01
CA ILE A 365 -35.51 7.62 -3.59
C ILE A 365 -34.92 8.98 -3.22
N TYR A 366 -35.75 10.03 -3.21
CA TYR A 366 -35.31 11.39 -2.87
C TYR A 366 -34.53 11.45 -1.54
N SER A 367 -35.03 10.75 -0.50
CA SER A 367 -34.37 10.71 0.82
C SER A 367 -33.00 10.02 0.82
N SER A 368 -32.69 9.14 -0.14
CA SER A 368 -31.38 8.50 -0.26
C SER A 368 -30.39 9.31 -1.11
N GLN A 369 -30.88 10.22 -1.95
CA GLN A 369 -30.09 11.01 -2.91
C GLN A 369 -29.77 12.43 -2.42
N ASP A 370 -30.68 13.07 -1.68
CA ASP A 370 -30.51 14.45 -1.24
C ASP A 370 -29.32 14.57 -0.27
N LYS A 371 -28.35 15.42 -0.63
CA LYS A 371 -27.15 15.67 0.18
C LYS A 371 -27.46 16.49 1.43
N ASN A 372 -28.55 17.25 1.44
CA ASN A 372 -28.93 18.09 2.58
C ASN A 372 -29.58 17.27 3.71
N LEU A 373 -30.10 16.09 3.41
CA LEU A 373 -30.67 15.16 4.39
C LEU A 373 -29.61 14.27 5.06
N LYS A 374 -28.42 14.17 4.45
CA LYS A 374 -27.30 13.40 4.98
C LYS A 374 -26.53 14.22 6.00
N GLY A 375 -26.16 13.58 7.11
CA GLY A 375 -25.38 14.23 8.16
C GLY A 375 -23.93 14.48 7.73
N TRP A 376 -23.15 15.03 8.65
CA TRP A 376 -21.70 15.03 8.50
C TRP A 376 -21.22 13.56 8.39
N ILE A 377 -20.41 13.25 7.37
CA ILE A 377 -20.00 11.88 6.99
C ILE A 377 -19.44 11.06 8.16
N LEU A 378 -18.49 11.62 8.91
CA LEU A 378 -17.93 10.96 10.10
C LEU A 378 -18.96 10.76 11.21
N ALA A 379 -19.86 11.71 11.45
CA ALA A 379 -20.90 11.57 12.47
C ALA A 379 -21.90 10.48 12.08
N GLU A 380 -22.31 10.44 10.80
CA GLU A 380 -23.17 9.38 10.27
C GLU A 380 -22.50 8.00 10.34
N LEU A 381 -21.20 7.93 10.00
CA LEU A 381 -20.43 6.70 10.09
C LEU A 381 -20.35 6.17 11.53
N PHE A 382 -20.04 7.04 12.51
CA PHE A 382 -19.93 6.63 13.91
C PHE A 382 -21.28 6.33 14.57
N ASN A 383 -22.35 7.05 14.19
CA ASN A 383 -23.68 6.82 14.73
C ASN A 383 -24.31 5.52 14.22
N ASN A 384 -23.94 5.09 13.01
CA ASN A 384 -24.50 3.92 12.36
C ASN A 384 -23.60 2.66 12.47
N VAL A 385 -22.60 2.67 13.36
CA VAL A 385 -21.78 1.47 13.61
C VAL A 385 -22.64 0.41 14.28
N TYR A 386 -22.88 -0.69 13.56
CA TYR A 386 -23.65 -1.82 14.05
C TYR A 386 -22.80 -2.74 14.93
N ASP A 387 -21.58 -3.08 14.48
CA ASP A 387 -20.64 -3.93 15.21
C ASP A 387 -19.17 -3.62 14.85
N VAL A 388 -18.26 -3.92 15.77
CA VAL A 388 -16.81 -3.73 15.62
C VAL A 388 -16.11 -5.09 15.77
N GLY A 389 -15.42 -5.48 14.72
CA GLY A 389 -14.63 -6.71 14.64
C GLY A 389 -13.17 -6.43 14.89
N TYR A 390 -12.57 -7.04 15.91
CA TYR A 390 -11.12 -6.99 16.13
C TYR A 390 -10.64 -8.26 16.83
N LEU A 391 -9.38 -8.64 16.58
CA LEU A 391 -8.79 -9.88 17.11
C LEU A 391 -9.60 -11.15 16.79
N GLY A 392 -10.26 -11.16 15.64
CA GLY A 392 -11.00 -12.31 15.12
C GLY A 392 -12.38 -12.53 15.70
N ARG A 393 -12.92 -11.57 16.46
CA ARG A 393 -14.26 -11.64 17.05
C ARG A 393 -15.05 -10.35 16.82
N TRP A 394 -16.36 -10.50 16.67
CA TRP A 394 -17.33 -9.41 16.61
C TRP A 394 -17.88 -9.11 18.01
N ARG A 395 -17.68 -7.90 18.53
CA ARG A 395 -17.91 -7.63 19.96
C ARG A 395 -19.37 -7.59 20.37
N ARG A 396 -20.23 -6.99 19.56
CA ARG A 396 -21.67 -6.98 19.84
C ARG A 396 -22.23 -8.40 19.74
N LEU A 397 -21.87 -9.13 18.68
CA LEU A 397 -22.28 -10.51 18.49
C LEU A 397 -21.82 -11.40 19.66
N GLU A 398 -20.53 -11.38 20.00
CA GLU A 398 -19.96 -12.16 21.11
C GLU A 398 -20.65 -11.86 22.44
N ARG A 399 -20.94 -10.58 22.73
CA ARG A 399 -21.64 -10.18 23.95
C ARG A 399 -23.06 -10.75 23.99
N LYS A 400 -23.79 -10.66 22.87
CA LYS A 400 -25.18 -11.15 22.76
C LYS A 400 -25.28 -12.67 22.73
N PHE A 401 -24.18 -13.37 22.45
CA PHE A 401 -24.10 -14.83 22.38
C PHE A 401 -23.40 -15.48 23.59
N LYS A 402 -23.13 -14.74 24.66
CA LYS A 402 -22.44 -15.30 25.82
C LYS A 402 -23.29 -16.31 26.60
N GLU A 403 -24.59 -16.05 26.71
CA GLU A 403 -25.58 -16.86 27.44
C GLU A 403 -26.79 -17.08 26.53
N TYR A 404 -26.56 -17.65 25.35
CA TYR A 404 -27.57 -17.82 24.31
C TYR A 404 -28.57 -18.95 24.64
N ASP A 405 -28.20 -19.84 25.55
CA ASP A 405 -28.92 -21.02 26.04
C ASP A 405 -29.63 -20.79 27.38
N VAL A 406 -29.67 -19.54 27.85
CA VAL A 406 -30.32 -19.14 29.10
C VAL A 406 -31.48 -18.20 28.79
N ASN A 407 -32.70 -18.64 29.09
CA ASN A 407 -33.87 -17.77 29.04
C ASN A 407 -33.94 -16.91 30.31
N THR A 408 -33.49 -15.66 30.19
CA THR A 408 -33.48 -14.70 31.30
C THR A 408 -34.88 -14.25 31.72
N GLU A 409 -35.89 -14.34 30.86
CA GLU A 409 -37.25 -13.97 31.23
C GLU A 409 -37.85 -14.94 32.24
N ASP A 410 -37.65 -16.24 32.03
CA ASP A 410 -38.11 -17.28 32.95
C ASP A 410 -37.37 -17.18 34.30
N LEU A 411 -36.08 -16.84 34.27
CA LEU A 411 -35.28 -16.63 35.48
C LEU A 411 -35.73 -15.40 36.27
N ASN A 412 -36.13 -14.32 35.60
CA ASN A 412 -36.62 -13.10 36.25
C ASN A 412 -37.99 -13.27 36.92
N LEU A 413 -38.69 -14.38 36.66
CA LEU A 413 -39.94 -14.73 37.36
C LEU A 413 -39.70 -15.44 38.70
N LEU A 414 -38.46 -15.87 38.98
CA LEU A 414 -38.10 -16.49 40.25
C LEU A 414 -37.83 -15.40 41.31
N PRO A 415 -38.16 -15.65 42.59
CA PRO A 415 -37.80 -14.75 43.67
C PRO A 415 -36.27 -14.71 43.86
N ASP A 416 -35.76 -13.53 44.23
CA ASP A 416 -34.33 -13.24 44.48
C ASP A 416 -33.67 -14.14 45.54
#